data_AF-A0A954HS00-F1
#
_entry.id   AF-A0A954HS00-F1
#
_cell.length_a   1.000
_cell.length_b   1.000
_cell.length_c   1.000
_cell.angle_alpha   90.00
_cell.angle_beta   90.00
_cell.angle_gamma   90.00
#
_symmetry.space_group_name_H-M   'P 1'
#
loop_
_entity.id
_entity.type
_entity.pdbx_description
1 polymer ?
#
loop_
_entity_poly.entity_id
_entity_poly.type
_entity_poly.pdbx_seq_one_letter_code
_entity_poly.pdbx_strand_id
1 'polypeptide(L)'
;MSLSGMAILLLACIGNAEWWVILVNRRHAERQLHPKLRTSRLAHDLGVTLFPLFILYTAGIGDGGLLNGGPFSALPLSIRSILTVTIAGVVPLLYSMVRWHQRKEPTGLLSTQSERYHVPSHVGSSDVLGSHRPLLSRLPRNEIYHLEVTQKRLRVPARTCRGGERHTAPLRIAHLSDIHLQGCPGKAYYQFAAERLRDLRPDVFVFTGDLVDDMSLLPWADELFRSLAEAAPGYFILGNHDWNLQHPEIRQCVAEAGWTDLG
;
A
#
# COMPACT_ATOMS: atom_id res chain seq x y z
N MET A 1 -7.72 -29.41 25.31
CA MET A 1 -7.10 -28.06 25.29
C MET A 1 -8.10 -27.07 25.85
N SER A 2 -7.64 -26.16 26.71
CA SER A 2 -8.50 -25.13 27.32
C SER A 2 -8.87 -24.05 26.31
N LEU A 3 -10.17 -23.79 26.16
CA LEU A 3 -10.70 -22.74 25.29
C LEU A 3 -10.26 -21.35 25.76
N SER A 4 -10.26 -21.10 27.06
CA SER A 4 -9.85 -19.81 27.64
C SER A 4 -8.36 -19.56 27.43
N GLY A 5 -7.52 -20.58 27.62
CA GLY A 5 -6.09 -20.49 27.37
C GLY A 5 -5.76 -20.24 25.90
N MET A 6 -6.47 -20.93 25.00
CA MET A 6 -6.34 -20.70 23.56
C MET A 6 -6.74 -19.27 23.18
N ALA A 7 -7.85 -18.76 23.72
CA ALA A 7 -8.29 -17.38 23.48
C ALA A 7 -7.25 -16.35 23.94
N ILE A 8 -6.66 -16.53 25.12
CA ILE A 8 -5.61 -15.63 25.64
C ILE A 8 -4.40 -15.60 24.68
N LEU A 9 -3.91 -16.76 24.25
CA LEU A 9 -2.76 -16.83 23.35
C LEU A 9 -3.07 -16.25 21.96
N LEU A 10 -4.28 -16.49 21.43
CA LEU A 10 -4.71 -15.91 20.16
C LEU A 10 -4.79 -14.39 20.23
N LEU A 11 -5.42 -13.84 21.27
CA LEU A 11 -5.50 -12.38 21.48
C LEU A 11 -4.11 -11.77 21.66
N ALA A 12 -3.19 -12.45 22.34
CA ALA A 12 -1.81 -12.01 22.47
C ALA A 12 -1.09 -11.98 21.11
N CYS A 13 -1.28 -12.99 20.26
CA CYS A 13 -0.73 -12.98 18.89
C CYS A 13 -1.29 -11.83 18.05
N ILE A 14 -2.61 -11.63 18.06
CA ILE A 14 -3.29 -10.56 17.31
C ILE A 14 -2.77 -9.19 17.76
N GLY A 15 -2.76 -8.93 19.07
CA GLY A 15 -2.33 -7.63 19.58
C GLY A 15 -0.82 -7.41 19.47
N ASN A 16 0.02 -8.46 19.51
CA ASN A 16 1.44 -8.35 19.16
C ASN A 16 1.63 -7.90 17.70
N ALA A 17 0.91 -8.53 16.76
CA ALA A 17 0.95 -8.13 15.36
C ALA A 17 0.50 -6.67 15.18
N GLU A 18 -0.56 -6.24 15.88
CA GLU A 18 -1.02 -4.84 15.84
C GLU A 18 0.05 -3.86 16.35
N TRP A 19 0.72 -4.17 17.47
CA TRP A 19 1.80 -3.31 17.96
C TRP A 19 2.95 -3.17 16.96
N TRP A 20 3.32 -4.27 16.32
CA TRP A 20 4.33 -4.28 15.27
C TRP A 20 3.90 -3.45 14.06
N VAL A 21 2.64 -3.56 13.62
CA VAL A 21 2.06 -2.73 12.56
C VAL A 21 2.09 -1.25 12.94
N ILE A 22 1.67 -0.88 14.15
CA ILE A 22 1.71 0.50 14.64
C ILE A 22 3.15 1.04 14.64
N LEU A 23 4.11 0.25 15.13
CA LEU A 23 5.52 0.65 15.20
C LEU A 23 6.12 0.84 13.80
N VAL A 24 5.85 -0.09 12.88
CA VAL A 24 6.33 -0.02 11.49
C VAL A 24 5.70 1.19 10.79
N ASN A 25 4.38 1.34 10.85
CA ASN A 25 3.69 2.49 10.23
C ASN A 25 4.22 3.83 10.77
N ARG A 26 4.44 3.93 12.08
CA ARG A 26 5.01 5.14 12.69
C ARG A 26 6.44 5.41 12.21
N ARG A 27 7.27 4.38 12.10
CA ARG A 27 8.65 4.52 11.59
C ARG A 27 8.68 4.89 10.11
N HIS A 28 7.77 4.35 9.30
CA HIS A 28 7.66 4.68 7.87
C HIS A 28 7.15 6.10 7.63
N ALA A 29 6.41 6.69 8.58
CA ALA A 29 6.00 8.10 8.51
C ALA A 29 7.16 9.08 8.78
N GLU A 30 8.30 8.62 9.30
CA GLU A 30 9.49 9.43 9.52
C GLU A 30 10.44 9.36 8.31
N ARG A 31 11.17 10.46 8.03
CA ARG A 31 12.20 10.48 6.97
C ARG A 31 13.40 9.62 7.40
N GLN A 32 13.42 8.34 7.02
CA GLN A 32 14.47 7.40 7.38
C GLN A 32 15.38 7.05 6.20
N LEU A 33 16.69 6.87 6.49
CA LEU A 33 17.69 6.38 5.53
C LEU A 33 17.52 4.87 5.28
N HIS A 34 17.63 4.45 4.03
CA HIS A 34 17.36 3.09 3.53
C HIS A 34 17.94 1.90 4.36
N PRO A 35 19.17 1.93 4.91
CA PRO A 35 19.71 0.81 5.69
C PRO A 35 18.95 0.54 7.00
N LYS A 36 18.43 1.59 7.65
CA LYS A 36 17.69 1.47 8.92
C LYS A 36 16.31 0.83 8.71
N LEU A 37 15.72 1.04 7.53
CA LEU A 37 14.44 0.43 7.14
C LEU A 37 14.58 -1.09 7.00
N ARG A 38 15.68 -1.58 6.40
CA ARG A 38 15.90 -3.04 6.23
C ARG A 38 15.99 -3.77 7.56
N THR A 39 16.76 -3.23 8.52
CA THR A 39 16.87 -3.81 9.87
C THR A 39 15.54 -3.75 10.62
N SER A 40 14.80 -2.65 10.47
CA SER A 40 13.48 -2.51 11.09
C SER A 40 12.48 -3.53 10.54
N ARG A 41 12.47 -3.78 9.22
CA ARG A 41 11.63 -4.82 8.60
C ARG A 41 12.00 -6.21 9.09
N LEU A 42 13.28 -6.55 9.13
CA LEU A 42 13.72 -7.84 9.65
C LEU A 42 13.29 -8.05 11.12
N ALA A 43 13.46 -7.04 11.97
CA ALA A 43 13.02 -7.10 13.36
C ALA A 43 11.51 -7.30 13.49
N HIS A 44 10.72 -6.60 12.65
CA HIS A 44 9.28 -6.78 12.56
C HIS A 44 8.91 -8.21 12.16
N ASP A 45 9.47 -8.72 11.07
CA ASP A 45 9.12 -10.03 10.52
C ASP A 45 9.45 -11.15 11.50
N LEU A 46 10.61 -11.06 12.17
CA LEU A 46 10.99 -11.97 13.25
C LEU A 46 10.07 -11.81 14.46
N GLY A 47 9.74 -10.58 14.86
CA GLY A 47 8.90 -10.28 16.01
C GLY A 47 7.46 -10.76 15.85
N VAL A 48 6.91 -10.76 14.63
CA VAL A 48 5.57 -11.31 14.35
C VAL A 48 5.62 -12.84 14.23
N THR A 49 6.64 -13.39 13.57
CA THR A 49 6.72 -14.83 13.26
C THR A 49 7.15 -15.67 14.47
N LEU A 50 8.12 -15.21 15.26
CA LEU A 50 8.66 -15.96 16.39
C LEU A 50 7.81 -15.81 17.66
N PHE A 51 7.00 -14.76 17.78
CA PHE A 51 6.22 -14.50 18.98
C PHE A 51 5.18 -15.60 19.31
N PRO A 52 4.40 -16.14 18.35
CA PRO A 52 3.51 -17.27 18.61
C PRO A 52 4.24 -18.49 19.19
N LEU A 53 5.43 -18.80 18.67
CA LEU A 53 6.26 -19.91 19.17
C LEU A 53 6.77 -19.62 20.59
N PHE A 54 7.20 -18.39 20.84
CA PHE A 54 7.66 -17.94 22.15
C PHE A 54 6.56 -18.08 23.22
N ILE A 55 5.34 -17.58 22.97
CA ILE A 55 4.25 -17.66 23.96
C ILE A 55 3.70 -19.09 24.09
N LEU A 56 3.73 -19.89 23.01
CA LEU A 56 3.33 -21.29 23.07
C LEU A 56 4.25 -22.08 24.00
N TYR A 57 5.57 -21.89 23.86
CA TYR A 57 6.56 -22.54 24.70
C TYR A 57 6.53 -22.04 26.16
N THR A 58 6.47 -20.73 26.37
CA THR A 58 6.61 -20.13 27.71
C THR A 58 5.31 -20.08 28.53
N ALA A 59 4.15 -20.05 27.88
CA ALA A 59 2.86 -19.89 28.54
C ALA A 59 1.81 -20.93 28.13
N GLY A 60 2.02 -21.65 27.02
CA GLY A 60 1.02 -22.54 26.41
C GLY A 60 1.08 -23.98 26.89
N ILE A 61 2.14 -24.70 26.51
CA ILE A 61 2.20 -26.18 26.53
C ILE A 61 2.78 -26.82 27.80
N GLY A 62 3.44 -26.04 28.66
CA GLY A 62 4.06 -26.56 29.88
C GLY A 62 3.07 -27.07 30.93
N ASP A 63 3.58 -27.69 31.99
CA ASP A 63 2.78 -28.10 33.15
C ASP A 63 2.17 -26.87 33.83
N GLY A 64 0.85 -26.84 33.95
CA GLY A 64 0.13 -25.64 34.38
C GLY A 64 0.11 -24.50 33.35
N GLY A 65 0.45 -24.79 32.10
CA GLY A 65 0.31 -23.86 30.97
C GLY A 65 -1.14 -23.60 30.60
N LEU A 66 -1.38 -22.48 29.91
CA LEU A 66 -2.71 -22.00 29.53
C LEU A 66 -3.48 -23.01 28.69
N LEU A 67 -2.82 -23.71 27.74
CA LEU A 67 -3.49 -24.69 26.87
C LEU A 67 -3.92 -25.95 27.63
N ASN A 68 -3.25 -26.24 28.74
CA ASN A 68 -3.52 -27.35 29.64
C ASN A 68 -4.53 -26.97 30.75
N GLY A 69 -5.09 -25.76 30.72
CA GLY A 69 -6.08 -25.29 31.69
C GLY A 69 -5.50 -24.61 32.93
N GLY A 70 -4.20 -24.34 32.94
CA GLY A 70 -3.58 -23.55 34.00
C GLY A 70 -4.12 -22.12 34.04
N PRO A 71 -4.31 -21.53 35.24
CA PRO A 71 -4.83 -20.18 35.36
C PRO A 71 -3.77 -19.15 34.97
N PHE A 72 -4.20 -18.04 34.35
CA PHE A 72 -3.31 -16.94 33.97
C PHE A 72 -2.49 -16.40 35.14
N SER A 73 -3.06 -16.39 36.35
CA SER A 73 -2.40 -15.94 37.57
C SER A 73 -1.22 -16.81 38.00
N ALA A 74 -1.17 -18.09 37.60
CA ALA A 74 -0.06 -18.99 37.93
C ALA A 74 1.19 -18.77 37.06
N LEU A 75 1.07 -18.02 35.95
CA LEU A 75 2.20 -17.70 35.11
C LEU A 75 3.18 -16.75 35.81
N PRO A 76 4.49 -16.81 35.48
CA PRO A 76 5.47 -15.85 35.97
C PRO A 76 5.06 -14.42 35.66
N LEU A 77 5.38 -13.48 36.56
CA LEU A 77 5.00 -12.06 36.39
C LEU A 77 5.47 -11.48 35.05
N SER A 78 6.68 -11.82 34.61
CA SER A 78 7.22 -11.39 33.31
C SER A 78 6.33 -11.82 32.14
N ILE A 79 5.90 -13.08 32.12
CA ILE A 79 5.04 -13.64 31.07
C ILE A 79 3.65 -13.02 31.13
N ARG A 80 3.07 -12.83 32.33
CA ARG A 80 1.79 -12.15 32.50
C ARG A 80 1.86 -10.71 31.98
N SER A 81 2.93 -9.98 32.27
CA SER A 81 3.14 -8.62 31.76
C SER A 81 3.25 -8.58 30.24
N ILE A 82 4.01 -9.50 29.63
CA ILE A 82 4.12 -9.61 28.17
C ILE A 82 2.75 -9.86 27.54
N LEU A 83 2.02 -10.87 28.02
CA LEU A 83 0.68 -11.20 27.52
C LEU A 83 -0.31 -10.04 27.70
N THR A 84 -0.26 -9.34 28.83
CA THR A 84 -1.14 -8.20 29.08
C THR A 84 -0.87 -7.06 28.10
N VAL A 85 0.40 -6.70 27.89
CA VAL A 85 0.80 -5.65 26.95
C VAL A 85 0.43 -6.04 25.52
N THR A 86 0.67 -7.29 25.11
CA THR A 86 0.36 -7.72 23.76
C THR A 86 -1.14 -7.78 23.53
N ILE A 87 -1.94 -8.34 24.45
CA ILE A 87 -3.40 -8.35 24.37
C ILE A 87 -3.98 -6.93 24.32
N ALA A 88 -3.39 -5.96 25.03
CA ALA A 88 -3.83 -4.57 24.98
C ALA A 88 -3.76 -3.97 23.55
N GLY A 89 -2.91 -4.53 22.67
CA GLY A 89 -2.86 -4.16 21.25
C GLY A 89 -4.15 -4.47 20.48
N VAL A 90 -5.03 -5.35 20.99
CA VAL A 90 -6.34 -5.59 20.37
C VAL A 90 -7.25 -4.35 20.45
N VAL A 91 -7.07 -3.49 21.45
CA VAL A 91 -7.88 -2.27 21.62
C VAL A 91 -7.72 -1.29 20.44
N PRO A 92 -6.51 -0.84 20.06
CA PRO A 92 -6.35 0.03 18.89
C PRO A 92 -6.80 -0.63 17.58
N LEU A 93 -6.66 -1.96 17.44
CA LEU A 93 -7.20 -2.70 16.29
C LEU A 93 -8.72 -2.59 16.20
N LEU A 94 -9.43 -2.90 17.30
CA LEU A 94 -10.89 -2.81 17.35
C LEU A 94 -11.37 -1.36 17.14
N TYR A 95 -10.68 -0.39 17.75
CA TYR A 95 -10.96 1.02 17.53
C TYR A 95 -10.81 1.40 16.05
N SER A 96 -9.72 0.96 15.40
CA SER A 96 -9.46 1.24 13.99
C SER A 96 -10.50 0.57 13.08
N MET A 97 -10.92 -0.65 13.39
CA MET A 97 -11.98 -1.37 12.67
C MET A 97 -13.32 -0.65 12.79
N VAL A 98 -13.74 -0.28 14.00
CA VAL A 98 -14.98 0.46 14.23
C VAL A 98 -14.94 1.82 13.52
N ARG A 99 -13.83 2.56 13.66
CA ARG A 99 -13.62 3.83 12.98
C ARG A 99 -13.68 3.69 11.46
N TRP A 100 -13.12 2.62 10.90
CA TRP A 100 -13.16 2.33 9.47
C TRP A 100 -14.59 2.07 8.99
N HIS A 101 -15.36 1.23 9.69
CA HIS A 101 -16.76 0.97 9.35
C HIS A 101 -17.67 2.19 9.54
N GLN A 102 -17.32 3.09 10.47
CA GLN A 102 -18.04 4.35 10.68
C GLN A 102 -17.54 5.49 9.79
N ARG A 103 -16.51 5.25 8.96
CA ARG A 103 -15.96 6.27 8.07
C ARG A 103 -17.01 6.65 7.04
N LYS A 104 -17.57 7.84 7.19
CA LYS A 104 -18.49 8.41 6.21
C LYS A 104 -17.72 8.76 4.95
N GLU A 105 -18.36 8.54 3.80
CA GLU A 105 -17.86 9.05 2.54
C GLU A 105 -17.72 10.59 2.62
N PRO A 106 -16.72 11.17 1.92
CA PRO A 106 -16.58 12.62 1.88
C PRO A 106 -17.88 13.29 1.43
N THR A 107 -18.32 14.35 2.10
CA THR A 107 -19.59 15.05 1.80
C THR A 107 -19.70 15.54 0.34
N GLY A 108 -18.57 15.72 -0.34
CA GLY A 108 -18.51 16.10 -1.76
C GLY A 108 -18.59 14.93 -2.74
N LEU A 109 -18.54 13.67 -2.31
CA LEU A 109 -18.58 12.53 -3.22
C LEU A 109 -19.99 12.31 -3.77
N LEU A 110 -20.12 12.39 -5.09
CA LEU A 110 -21.39 12.20 -5.80
C LEU A 110 -21.56 10.75 -6.28
N SER A 111 -20.48 10.13 -6.75
CA SER A 111 -20.49 8.75 -7.21
C SER A 111 -19.08 8.15 -7.22
N THR A 112 -19.00 6.84 -7.01
CA THR A 112 -17.81 6.02 -7.30
C THR A 112 -18.22 4.91 -8.26
N GLN A 113 -17.44 4.70 -9.31
CA GLN A 113 -17.58 3.57 -10.24
C GLN A 113 -16.21 2.91 -10.38
N SER A 114 -16.16 1.59 -10.33
CA SER A 114 -14.92 0.83 -10.46
C SER A 114 -15.10 -0.28 -11.48
N GLU A 115 -14.11 -0.43 -12.36
CA GLU A 115 -14.02 -1.53 -13.32
C GLU A 115 -12.74 -2.31 -13.07
N ARG A 116 -12.84 -3.63 -13.11
CA ARG A 116 -11.71 -4.53 -12.85
C ARG A 116 -11.36 -5.34 -14.09
N TYR A 117 -10.08 -5.41 -14.39
CA TYR A 117 -9.53 -6.07 -15.55
C TYR A 117 -8.49 -7.08 -15.11
N HIS A 118 -8.65 -8.34 -15.50
CA HIS A 118 -7.55 -9.29 -15.48
C HIS A 118 -6.69 -9.04 -16.73
N VAL A 119 -5.54 -8.37 -16.57
CA VAL A 119 -4.77 -7.87 -17.72
C VAL A 119 -4.23 -8.98 -18.65
N PRO A 120 -3.76 -10.15 -18.16
CA PRO A 120 -3.28 -11.23 -19.01
C PRO A 120 -4.31 -11.75 -20.02
N SER A 121 -5.62 -11.63 -19.74
CA SER A 121 -6.66 -12.05 -20.69
C SER A 121 -6.91 -11.04 -21.81
N HIS A 122 -6.30 -9.85 -21.77
CA HIS A 122 -6.50 -8.79 -22.76
C HIS A 122 -5.27 -8.58 -23.65
N VAL A 123 -4.05 -8.74 -23.13
CA VAL A 123 -2.80 -8.37 -23.83
C VAL A 123 -1.88 -9.57 -24.10
N GLY A 124 -2.24 -10.77 -23.63
CA GLY A 124 -1.40 -11.96 -23.71
C GLY A 124 -0.43 -12.07 -22.52
N SER A 125 -0.15 -13.30 -22.07
CA SER A 125 0.41 -13.53 -20.74
C SER A 125 1.91 -13.28 -20.61
N SER A 126 2.74 -13.49 -21.64
CA SER A 126 4.20 -13.44 -21.50
C SER A 126 4.72 -12.07 -21.07
N ASP A 127 4.16 -11.01 -21.65
CA ASP A 127 4.68 -9.66 -21.54
C ASP A 127 4.11 -8.92 -20.32
N VAL A 128 2.97 -9.40 -19.81
CA VAL A 128 2.32 -8.92 -18.58
C VAL A 128 3.01 -9.48 -17.33
N LEU A 129 3.56 -10.70 -17.41
CA LEU A 129 4.25 -11.33 -16.28
C LEU A 129 5.58 -10.63 -15.94
N GLY A 130 6.27 -10.09 -16.95
CA GLY A 130 7.54 -9.38 -16.76
C GLY A 130 8.77 -10.29 -16.63
N SER A 131 9.91 -9.69 -16.28
CA SER A 131 11.23 -10.35 -16.22
C SER A 131 11.40 -11.26 -15.01
N HIS A 132 10.72 -10.95 -13.91
CA HIS A 132 10.77 -11.71 -12.67
C HIS A 132 9.41 -12.33 -12.35
N ARG A 133 9.41 -13.60 -11.91
CA ARG A 133 8.17 -14.31 -11.54
C ARG A 133 8.22 -14.66 -10.05
N PRO A 134 7.81 -13.76 -9.15
CA PRO A 134 7.85 -14.02 -7.72
C PRO A 134 7.00 -15.24 -7.39
N LEU A 135 7.48 -16.13 -6.52
CA LEU A 135 6.80 -17.40 -6.22
C LEU A 135 5.35 -17.18 -5.75
N LEU A 136 5.13 -16.10 -4.99
CA LEU A 136 3.82 -15.73 -4.44
C LEU A 136 2.82 -15.29 -5.52
N SER A 137 3.25 -14.88 -6.72
CA SER A 137 2.32 -14.56 -7.82
C SER A 137 1.57 -15.77 -8.36
N ARG A 138 2.03 -16.98 -8.05
CA ARG A 138 1.39 -18.25 -8.43
C ARG A 138 0.33 -18.72 -7.44
N LEU A 139 0.22 -18.06 -6.28
CA LEU A 139 -0.76 -18.46 -5.28
C LEU A 139 -2.18 -18.19 -5.79
N PRO A 140 -3.14 -19.08 -5.50
CA PRO A 140 -4.53 -18.84 -5.84
C PRO A 140 -5.01 -17.55 -5.18
N ARG A 141 -5.82 -16.76 -5.91
CA ARG A 141 -6.32 -15.43 -5.50
C ARG A 141 -5.26 -14.32 -5.42
N ASN A 142 -4.08 -14.52 -6.00
CA ASN A 142 -3.16 -13.40 -6.18
C ASN A 142 -3.71 -12.40 -7.21
N GLU A 143 -3.79 -11.12 -6.84
CA GLU A 143 -4.37 -10.05 -7.67
C GLU A 143 -3.33 -9.17 -8.37
N ILE A 144 -2.03 -9.53 -8.36
CA ILE A 144 -0.94 -8.71 -8.93
C ILE A 144 -1.13 -8.31 -10.40
N TYR A 145 -1.89 -9.11 -11.17
CA TYR A 145 -2.20 -8.83 -12.58
C TYR A 145 -3.62 -8.31 -12.81
N HIS A 146 -4.33 -7.93 -11.73
CA HIS A 146 -5.64 -7.29 -11.82
C HIS A 146 -5.48 -5.78 -11.72
N LEU A 147 -5.95 -5.09 -12.76
CA LEU A 147 -6.04 -3.64 -12.79
C LEU A 147 -7.46 -3.21 -12.37
N GLU A 148 -7.58 -2.36 -11.36
CA GLU A 148 -8.85 -1.68 -11.04
C GLU A 148 -8.77 -0.21 -11.48
N VAL A 149 -9.68 0.20 -12.36
CA VAL A 149 -9.84 1.60 -12.79
C VAL A 149 -11.02 2.18 -12.03
N THR A 150 -10.75 3.13 -11.13
CA THR A 150 -11.77 3.77 -10.29
C THR A 150 -12.02 5.21 -10.71
N GLN A 151 -13.28 5.54 -11.01
CA GLN A 151 -13.74 6.89 -11.28
C GLN A 151 -14.53 7.42 -10.08
N LYS A 152 -14.13 8.59 -9.57
CA LYS A 152 -14.81 9.29 -8.49
C LYS A 152 -15.28 10.65 -8.97
N ARG A 153 -16.57 10.95 -8.81
CA ARG A 153 -17.12 12.27 -9.12
C ARG A 153 -17.28 13.06 -7.83
N LEU A 154 -16.54 14.15 -7.71
CA LEU A 154 -16.54 15.01 -6.53
C LEU A 154 -17.18 16.37 -6.87
N ARG A 155 -18.09 16.83 -6.02
CA ARG A 155 -18.53 18.22 -5.97
C ARG A 155 -17.55 19.00 -5.10
N VAL A 156 -16.75 19.83 -5.75
CA VAL A 156 -15.93 20.82 -5.06
C VAL A 156 -16.82 22.03 -4.77
N PRO A 157 -16.95 22.46 -3.50
CA PRO A 157 -17.64 23.71 -3.19
C PRO A 157 -16.99 24.85 -3.96
N ALA A 158 -17.81 25.76 -4.50
CA ALA A 158 -17.29 26.95 -5.18
C ALA A 158 -16.46 27.77 -4.19
N ARG A 159 -15.15 27.55 -4.15
CA ARG A 159 -14.21 28.52 -3.61
C ARG A 159 -14.14 29.63 -4.64
N THR A 160 -14.22 30.87 -4.16
CA THR A 160 -14.09 32.06 -4.99
C THR A 160 -12.83 31.94 -5.84
N CYS A 161 -12.98 31.61 -7.12
CA CYS A 161 -11.91 31.73 -8.09
C CYS A 161 -11.43 33.19 -8.02
N ARG A 162 -10.13 33.40 -7.75
CA ARG A 162 -9.49 34.71 -7.90
C ARG A 162 -9.66 35.10 -9.37
N GLY A 163 -10.64 35.94 -9.69
CA GLY A 163 -10.93 36.36 -11.07
C GLY A 163 -12.41 36.39 -11.48
N GLY A 164 -13.36 35.97 -10.64
CA GLY A 164 -14.80 36.16 -10.90
C GLY A 164 -15.42 35.23 -11.95
N GLU A 165 -14.63 34.53 -12.76
CA GLU A 165 -15.12 33.52 -13.68
C GLU A 165 -15.45 32.21 -12.94
N ARG A 166 -16.72 31.79 -13.01
CA ARG A 166 -17.17 30.50 -12.51
C ARG A 166 -17.01 29.46 -13.61
N HIS A 167 -16.03 28.57 -13.46
CA HIS A 167 -15.96 27.37 -14.30
C HIS A 167 -17.08 26.40 -13.89
N THR A 168 -18.01 26.13 -14.80
CA THR A 168 -19.15 25.21 -14.58
C THR A 168 -18.90 23.82 -15.16
N ALA A 169 -17.92 23.67 -16.05
CA ALA A 169 -17.55 22.39 -16.62
C ALA A 169 -16.79 21.53 -15.58
N PRO A 170 -17.06 20.22 -15.53
CA PRO A 170 -16.30 19.31 -14.67
C PRO A 170 -14.87 19.15 -15.19
N LEU A 171 -13.88 19.22 -14.29
CA LEU A 171 -12.49 18.88 -14.58
C LEU A 171 -12.27 17.38 -14.35
N ARG A 172 -11.69 16.69 -15.33
CA ARG A 172 -11.32 15.27 -15.28
C ARG A 172 -9.82 15.15 -15.01
N ILE A 173 -9.49 14.56 -13.87
CA ILE A 173 -8.11 14.34 -13.45
C ILE A 173 -7.85 12.83 -13.47
N ALA A 174 -6.90 12.39 -14.29
CA ALA A 174 -6.35 11.04 -14.20
C ALA A 174 -5.19 11.05 -13.21
N HIS A 175 -5.35 10.35 -12.08
CA HIS A 175 -4.36 10.33 -11.00
C HIS A 175 -3.64 8.99 -10.97
N LEU A 176 -2.31 9.04 -11.05
CA LEU A 176 -1.40 7.91 -10.93
C LEU A 176 -0.48 8.11 -9.71
N SER A 177 -0.08 7.04 -9.06
CA SER A 177 0.86 7.06 -7.93
C SER A 177 1.44 5.66 -7.73
N ASP A 178 2.58 5.56 -7.05
CA ASP A 178 3.14 4.30 -6.53
C ASP A 178 3.26 3.22 -7.62
N ILE A 179 3.76 3.63 -8.80
CA ILE A 179 3.94 2.74 -9.96
C ILE A 179 4.98 1.67 -9.67
N HIS A 180 6.06 2.01 -8.94
CA HIS A 180 7.12 1.07 -8.52
C HIS A 180 7.57 0.10 -9.62
N LEU A 181 8.10 0.64 -10.73
CA LEU A 181 8.67 -0.20 -11.78
C LEU A 181 9.82 -1.04 -11.23
N GLN A 182 9.58 -2.35 -11.13
CA GLN A 182 10.50 -3.37 -10.61
C GLN A 182 10.59 -4.62 -11.50
N GLY A 183 9.98 -4.58 -12.69
CA GLY A 183 10.03 -5.64 -13.70
C GLY A 183 8.96 -6.73 -13.58
N CYS A 184 8.11 -6.69 -12.54
CA CYS A 184 6.88 -7.48 -12.43
C CYS A 184 5.83 -6.67 -11.63
N PRO A 185 4.63 -6.38 -12.18
CA PRO A 185 4.17 -6.71 -13.54
C PRO A 185 5.07 -6.17 -14.66
N GLY A 186 4.98 -6.78 -15.84
CA GLY A 186 5.77 -6.43 -17.02
C GLY A 186 5.22 -5.24 -17.82
N LYS A 187 5.91 -4.90 -18.91
CA LYS A 187 5.64 -3.73 -19.74
C LYS A 187 4.19 -3.59 -20.19
N ALA A 188 3.64 -4.68 -20.70
CA ALA A 188 2.27 -4.75 -21.21
C ALA A 188 1.21 -4.42 -20.15
N TYR A 189 1.49 -4.67 -18.86
CA TYR A 189 0.55 -4.35 -17.78
C TYR A 189 0.32 -2.84 -17.67
N TYR A 190 1.41 -2.06 -17.63
CA TYR A 190 1.31 -0.61 -17.46
C TYR A 190 0.92 0.09 -18.75
N GLN A 191 1.25 -0.48 -19.92
CA GLN A 191 0.72 -0.01 -21.19
C GLN A 191 -0.81 -0.14 -21.24
N PHE A 192 -1.36 -1.30 -20.82
CA PHE A 192 -2.80 -1.48 -20.70
C PHE A 192 -3.42 -0.50 -19.70
N ALA A 193 -2.77 -0.27 -18.57
CA ALA A 193 -3.23 0.73 -17.60
C ALA A 193 -3.25 2.15 -18.19
N ALA A 194 -2.21 2.54 -18.92
CA ALA A 194 -2.14 3.83 -19.59
C ALA A 194 -3.22 3.97 -20.67
N GLU A 195 -3.49 2.92 -21.45
CA GLU A 195 -4.62 2.90 -22.40
C GLU A 195 -5.95 3.14 -21.71
N ARG A 196 -6.24 2.41 -20.63
CA ARG A 196 -7.48 2.61 -19.86
C ARG A 196 -7.60 4.01 -19.30
N LEU A 197 -6.51 4.64 -18.85
CA LEU A 197 -6.53 6.03 -18.40
C LEU A 197 -6.78 7.03 -19.54
N ARG A 198 -6.18 6.80 -20.73
CA ARG A 198 -6.43 7.64 -21.92
C ARG A 198 -7.88 7.53 -22.40
N ASP A 199 -8.49 6.35 -22.32
CA ASP A 199 -9.89 6.12 -22.70
C ASP A 199 -10.88 6.95 -21.87
N LEU A 200 -10.49 7.34 -20.64
CA LEU A 200 -11.28 8.23 -19.78
C LEU A 200 -11.32 9.69 -20.28
N ARG A 201 -10.49 10.04 -21.26
CA ARG A 201 -10.31 11.40 -21.81
C ARG A 201 -10.15 12.43 -20.67
N PRO A 202 -9.07 12.32 -19.88
CA PRO A 202 -8.77 13.29 -18.82
C PRO A 202 -8.40 14.64 -19.43
N ASP A 203 -8.67 15.71 -18.70
CA ASP A 203 -8.18 17.05 -19.04
C ASP A 203 -6.73 17.22 -18.59
N VAL A 204 -6.32 16.46 -17.58
CA VAL A 204 -4.98 16.50 -16.98
C VAL A 204 -4.62 15.16 -16.35
N PHE A 205 -3.35 14.79 -16.48
CA PHE A 205 -2.74 13.73 -15.70
C PHE A 205 -1.99 14.29 -14.50
N VAL A 206 -2.06 13.60 -13.36
CA VAL A 206 -1.30 13.91 -12.15
C VAL A 206 -0.60 12.64 -11.69
N PHE A 207 0.71 12.71 -11.49
CA PHE A 207 1.52 11.63 -10.93
C PHE A 207 2.10 12.05 -9.58
N THR A 208 1.79 11.31 -8.50
CA THR A 208 2.16 11.70 -7.13
C THR A 208 3.35 10.92 -6.54
N GLY A 209 4.22 10.39 -7.39
CA GLY A 209 5.52 9.84 -6.99
C GLY A 209 5.57 8.32 -6.87
N ASP A 210 6.75 7.83 -6.49
CA ASP A 210 7.13 6.42 -6.37
C ASP A 210 7.06 5.70 -7.72
N LEU A 211 7.93 6.14 -8.64
CA LEU A 211 7.95 5.72 -10.04
C LEU A 211 8.72 4.43 -10.27
N VAL A 212 9.98 4.37 -9.85
CA VAL A 212 10.88 3.25 -10.11
C VAL A 212 11.45 2.69 -8.81
N ASP A 213 11.58 1.36 -8.75
CA ASP A 213 12.39 0.67 -7.74
C ASP A 213 13.70 0.14 -8.33
N ASP A 214 13.75 -0.03 -9.66
CA ASP A 214 14.95 -0.41 -10.42
C ASP A 214 15.24 0.62 -11.51
N MET A 215 16.38 1.34 -11.39
CA MET A 215 16.80 2.37 -12.34
C MET A 215 17.01 1.86 -13.77
N SER A 216 17.26 0.57 -13.96
CA SER A 216 17.38 -0.01 -15.31
C SER A 216 16.06 0.08 -16.09
N LEU A 217 14.94 0.30 -15.40
CA LEU A 217 13.61 0.46 -15.98
C LEU A 217 13.22 1.93 -16.23
N LEU A 218 14.08 2.89 -15.91
CA LEU A 218 13.82 4.31 -16.16
C LEU A 218 13.53 4.62 -17.66
N PRO A 219 14.22 4.01 -18.65
CA PRO A 219 13.86 4.19 -20.06
C PRO A 219 12.44 3.76 -20.40
N TRP A 220 11.91 2.74 -19.70
CA TRP A 220 10.52 2.35 -19.87
C TRP A 220 9.56 3.36 -19.22
N ALA A 221 9.93 3.96 -18.09
CA ALA A 221 9.16 5.06 -17.51
C ALA A 221 9.03 6.24 -18.50
N ASP A 222 10.12 6.63 -19.18
CA ASP A 222 10.08 7.67 -20.22
C ASP A 222 9.01 7.36 -21.29
N GLU A 223 9.03 6.14 -21.86
CA GLU A 223 8.06 5.73 -22.87
C GLU A 223 6.61 5.81 -22.37
N LEU A 224 6.36 5.31 -21.15
CA LEU A 224 5.04 5.33 -20.53
C LEU A 224 4.52 6.76 -20.36
N PHE A 225 5.36 7.65 -19.84
CA PHE A 225 4.99 9.03 -19.55
C PHE A 225 4.82 9.86 -20.83
N ARG A 226 5.66 9.65 -21.86
CA ARG A 226 5.46 10.25 -23.18
C ARG A 226 4.11 9.88 -23.77
N SER A 227 3.75 8.60 -23.72
CA SER A 227 2.48 8.10 -24.25
C SER A 227 1.25 8.74 -23.57
N LEU A 228 1.36 9.05 -22.27
CA LEU A 228 0.30 9.77 -21.54
C LEU A 228 0.29 11.26 -21.89
N ALA A 229 1.45 11.89 -22.02
CA ALA A 229 1.59 13.31 -22.37
C ALA A 229 1.02 13.64 -23.77
N GLU A 230 0.97 12.66 -24.69
CA GLU A 230 0.30 12.79 -25.99
C GLU A 230 -1.22 12.99 -25.86
N ALA A 231 -1.84 12.53 -24.77
CA ALA A 231 -3.29 12.58 -24.58
C ALA A 231 -3.77 13.82 -23.82
N ALA A 232 -3.01 14.29 -22.83
CA ALA A 232 -3.31 15.49 -22.04
C ALA A 232 -2.07 15.99 -21.29
N PRO A 233 -2.04 17.26 -20.85
CA PRO A 233 -0.96 17.77 -20.00
C PRO A 233 -0.78 16.93 -18.74
N GLY A 234 0.47 16.67 -18.36
CA GLY A 234 0.82 15.92 -17.16
C GLY A 234 1.56 16.78 -16.15
N TYR A 235 1.26 16.58 -14.86
CA TYR A 235 1.96 17.21 -13.74
C TYR A 235 2.46 16.14 -12.78
N PHE A 236 3.64 16.33 -12.21
CA PHE A 236 4.19 15.34 -11.30
C PHE A 236 4.99 15.93 -10.14
N ILE A 237 5.15 15.11 -9.11
CA ILE A 237 6.12 15.26 -8.02
C ILE A 237 6.86 13.94 -7.81
N LEU A 238 7.99 13.97 -7.10
CA LEU A 238 8.71 12.76 -6.70
C LEU A 238 8.22 12.22 -5.35
N GLY A 239 8.14 10.90 -5.25
CA GLY A 239 7.83 10.18 -4.02
C GLY A 239 9.08 9.81 -3.22
N ASN A 240 8.89 9.25 -2.03
CA ASN A 240 10.01 8.91 -1.14
C ASN A 240 10.92 7.81 -1.69
N HIS A 241 10.41 6.87 -2.49
CA HIS A 241 11.26 5.89 -3.17
C HIS A 241 12.16 6.58 -4.19
N ASP A 242 11.60 7.48 -5.01
CA ASP A 242 12.37 8.23 -6.01
C ASP A 242 13.51 9.02 -5.34
N TRP A 243 13.20 9.72 -4.23
CA TRP A 243 14.17 10.48 -3.43
C TRP A 243 15.32 9.64 -2.85
N ASN A 244 15.09 8.35 -2.61
CA ASN A 244 16.10 7.43 -2.08
C ASN A 244 16.95 6.77 -3.19
N LEU A 245 16.58 6.97 -4.46
CA LEU A 245 17.32 6.56 -5.65
C LEU A 245 17.98 7.79 -6.29
N GLN A 246 18.22 7.74 -7.61
CA GLN A 246 18.79 8.81 -8.40
C GLN A 246 17.70 9.83 -8.79
N HIS A 247 17.12 10.48 -7.78
CA HIS A 247 16.01 11.42 -7.94
C HIS A 247 16.21 12.54 -8.99
N PRO A 248 17.41 13.10 -9.24
CA PRO A 248 17.60 14.09 -10.31
C PRO A 248 17.39 13.48 -11.70
N GLU A 249 17.87 12.26 -11.91
CA GLU A 249 17.74 11.52 -13.18
C GLU A 249 16.28 11.12 -13.42
N ILE A 250 15.59 10.63 -12.38
CA ILE A 250 14.16 10.31 -12.44
C ILE A 250 13.34 11.55 -12.82
N ARG A 251 13.60 12.68 -12.14
CA ARG A 251 12.92 13.95 -12.41
C ARG A 251 13.15 14.43 -13.84
N GLN A 252 14.40 14.40 -14.29
CA GLN A 252 14.76 14.83 -15.63
C GLN A 252 14.07 13.95 -16.68
N CYS A 253 14.07 12.63 -16.50
CA CYS A 253 13.40 11.68 -17.38
C CYS A 253 11.90 12.01 -17.55
N VAL A 254 11.18 12.21 -16.44
CA VAL A 254 9.74 12.52 -16.50
C VAL A 254 9.48 13.90 -17.11
N ALA A 255 10.32 14.90 -16.81
CA ALA A 255 10.22 16.23 -17.41
C ALA A 255 10.46 16.21 -18.93
N GLU A 256 11.48 15.48 -19.39
CA GLU A 256 11.80 15.29 -20.81
C GLU A 256 10.73 14.48 -21.56
N ALA A 257 9.93 13.68 -20.84
CA ALA A 257 8.75 13.00 -21.35
C ALA A 257 7.56 13.95 -21.59
N GLY A 258 7.68 15.24 -21.27
CA GLY A 258 6.67 16.27 -21.53
C GLY A 258 5.79 16.61 -20.33
N TRP A 259 6.17 16.18 -19.12
CA TRP A 259 5.42 16.47 -17.90
C TRP A 259 5.97 17.70 -17.17
N THR A 260 5.09 18.43 -16.50
CA THR A 260 5.45 19.60 -15.70
C THR A 260 5.76 19.19 -14.26
N ASP A 261 6.99 19.43 -13.84
CA ASP A 261 7.42 19.24 -12.45
C ASP A 261 6.81 20.33 -11.54
N LEU A 262 6.21 19.91 -10.43
CA LEU A 262 5.60 20.80 -9.43
C LEU A 262 6.35 20.85 -8.09
N GLY A 263 7.46 20.11 -7.90
CA GLY A 263 8.14 20.06 -6.60
C GLY A 263 9.35 19.15 -6.52
#